data_AF-A0A8T8LXC1-F1
#
_entry.id   AF-A0A8T8LXC1-F1
#
_cell.length_a   1.000
_cell.length_b   1.000
_cell.length_c   1.000
_cell.angle_alpha   90.00
_cell.angle_beta   90.00
_cell.angle_gamma   90.00
#
_symmetry.space_group_name_H-M   'P 1'
#
loop_
_entity.id
_entity.type
_entity.pdbx_description
1 polymer ?
#
loop_
_entity_poly.entity_id
_entity_poly.type
_entity_poly.pdbx_seq_one_letter_code
_entity_poly.pdbx_strand_id
1 'polypeptide(L)'
;MKLPNRFITGLGILMISASPLLQAAPPDQRGDGPDDNRGVQQPGPQSNGGHNERGNDRGPGNDNGRGPDKGPASQPGRQAHQDNRGGNRPPQDFGPVRETFQQHRDVIGRGQPLPPGVHIAKGRPLPPGYGKRLDSRSLQYLPHYDGYEWRRLGTDVVLIAVGSGIVYAILDGVLN
;
A
#
# COMPACT_ATOMS: atom_id res chain seq x y z
N MET A 1 -8.73 20.64 -55.65
CA MET A 1 -9.76 19.56 -55.59
C MET A 1 -9.18 18.37 -54.83
N LYS A 2 -10.04 17.67 -54.05
CA LYS A 2 -9.79 16.50 -53.16
C LYS A 2 -9.32 16.86 -51.74
N LEU A 3 -9.85 16.34 -50.63
CA LEU A 3 -11.16 15.77 -50.21
C LEU A 3 -11.04 15.65 -48.66
N PRO A 4 -12.07 15.95 -47.84
CA PRO A 4 -11.96 15.92 -46.38
C PRO A 4 -12.14 14.51 -45.78
N ASN A 5 -11.28 14.15 -44.83
CA ASN A 5 -11.42 12.92 -44.04
C ASN A 5 -12.45 13.11 -42.92
N ARG A 6 -13.49 12.27 -42.96
CA ARG A 6 -14.59 12.17 -42.00
C ARG A 6 -14.29 10.95 -41.15
N PHE A 7 -14.02 11.15 -39.86
CA PHE A 7 -13.90 10.03 -38.91
C PHE A 7 -15.29 9.57 -38.50
N ILE A 8 -15.51 8.27 -38.67
CA ILE A 8 -16.78 7.57 -38.44
C ILE A 8 -16.90 7.26 -36.95
N THR A 9 -17.99 7.73 -36.36
CA THR A 9 -18.52 7.36 -35.05
C THR A 9 -18.87 5.87 -35.04
N GLY A 10 -18.14 5.07 -34.26
CA GLY A 10 -18.48 3.68 -33.96
C GLY A 10 -18.93 3.55 -32.50
N LEU A 11 -20.24 3.38 -32.29
CA LEU A 11 -20.87 3.21 -30.99
C LEU A 11 -20.95 1.71 -30.68
N GLY A 12 -20.02 1.21 -29.85
CA GLY A 12 -20.00 -0.18 -29.42
C GLY A 12 -20.59 -0.33 -28.02
N ILE A 13 -21.86 -0.72 -27.94
CA ILE A 13 -22.49 -1.17 -26.68
C ILE A 13 -22.08 -2.63 -26.47
N LEU A 14 -21.31 -2.90 -25.41
CA LEU A 14 -21.05 -4.27 -24.94
C LEU A 14 -21.67 -4.43 -23.56
N MET A 15 -22.87 -5.02 -23.53
CA MET A 15 -23.51 -5.56 -22.33
C MET A 15 -22.87 -6.91 -22.01
N ILE A 16 -22.24 -7.07 -20.86
CA ILE A 16 -21.94 -8.40 -20.29
C ILE A 16 -22.50 -8.48 -18.88
N SER A 17 -23.35 -9.49 -18.75
CA SER A 17 -24.18 -9.94 -17.63
C SER A 17 -23.47 -10.10 -16.30
N ALA A 18 -24.17 -9.71 -15.23
CA ALA A 18 -23.85 -10.07 -13.85
C ALA A 18 -24.29 -11.51 -13.56
N SER A 19 -23.46 -12.28 -12.86
CA SER A 19 -23.84 -13.52 -12.21
C SER A 19 -23.40 -13.48 -10.74
N PRO A 20 -24.32 -13.46 -9.77
CA PRO A 20 -23.98 -13.73 -8.38
C PRO A 20 -24.05 -15.24 -8.13
N LEU A 21 -22.92 -15.87 -7.81
CA LEU A 21 -22.95 -17.18 -7.16
C LEU A 21 -23.01 -16.96 -5.66
N LEU A 22 -24.19 -17.22 -5.08
CA LEU A 22 -24.39 -17.47 -3.67
C LEU A 22 -23.62 -18.74 -3.28
N GLN A 23 -22.53 -18.61 -2.53
CA GLN A 23 -21.92 -19.74 -1.84
C GLN A 23 -22.51 -19.82 -0.43
N ALA A 24 -23.44 -20.76 -0.26
CA ALA A 24 -24.07 -21.12 1.02
C ALA A 24 -23.08 -21.83 1.95
N ALA A 25 -23.22 -21.59 3.26
CA ALA A 25 -22.48 -22.26 4.32
C ALA A 25 -22.90 -23.74 4.45
N PRO A 26 -21.98 -24.65 4.83
CA PRO A 26 -22.32 -26.05 5.13
C PRO A 26 -23.07 -26.18 6.47
N PRO A 27 -24.01 -27.13 6.61
CA PRO A 27 -24.80 -27.32 7.82
C PRO A 27 -24.05 -28.07 8.93
N ASP A 28 -24.37 -27.70 10.17
CA ASP A 28 -24.09 -28.44 11.40
C ASP A 28 -24.56 -29.90 11.31
N GLN A 29 -23.65 -30.83 11.60
CA GLN A 29 -23.99 -32.24 11.83
C GLN A 29 -23.88 -32.59 13.33
N ARG A 30 -25.08 -32.76 13.87
CA ARG A 30 -25.47 -33.29 15.17
C ARG A 30 -25.04 -34.76 15.32
N GLY A 31 -24.35 -35.09 16.40
CA GLY A 31 -24.11 -36.47 16.86
C GLY A 31 -24.62 -36.64 18.29
N ASP A 32 -25.29 -37.76 18.55
CA ASP A 32 -26.22 -38.02 19.67
C ASP A 32 -25.65 -39.13 20.60
N GLY A 33 -25.53 -38.84 21.92
CA GLY A 33 -25.52 -39.73 23.12
C GLY A 33 -24.44 -40.83 23.33
N PRO A 34 -24.30 -41.42 24.54
CA PRO A 34 -25.02 -41.20 25.82
C PRO A 34 -24.12 -40.93 27.07
N ASP A 35 -24.80 -40.57 28.17
CA ASP A 35 -24.33 -40.35 29.55
C ASP A 35 -23.98 -41.66 30.28
N ASP A 36 -22.87 -41.68 31.05
CA ASP A 36 -22.71 -42.59 32.19
C ASP A 36 -21.73 -42.02 33.23
N ASN A 37 -22.23 -41.90 34.45
CA ASN A 37 -21.64 -41.26 35.61
C ASN A 37 -20.95 -42.31 36.52
N ARG A 38 -19.64 -42.16 36.82
CA ARG A 38 -18.97 -42.82 37.95
C ARG A 38 -17.73 -42.06 38.44
N GLY A 39 -17.95 -41.15 39.39
CA GLY A 39 -17.38 -41.21 40.74
C GLY A 39 -15.85 -41.34 41.02
N VAL A 40 -15.35 -40.40 41.85
CA VAL A 40 -14.72 -40.66 43.17
C VAL A 40 -13.17 -40.61 43.32
N GLN A 41 -12.70 -39.57 44.04
CA GLN A 41 -11.61 -39.46 45.06
C GLN A 41 -10.09 -39.60 44.71
N GLN A 42 -9.31 -38.56 45.09
CA GLN A 42 -7.87 -38.56 45.53
C GLN A 42 -7.72 -39.30 46.89
N PRO A 43 -6.53 -39.77 47.39
CA PRO A 43 -5.18 -39.13 47.41
C PRO A 43 -3.92 -40.07 47.27
N GLY A 44 -2.69 -39.53 47.41
CA GLY A 44 -1.31 -40.12 47.19
C GLY A 44 -0.86 -41.32 48.08
N PRO A 45 0.46 -41.72 48.21
CA PRO A 45 1.69 -40.88 48.35
C PRO A 45 3.07 -41.39 47.75
N GLN A 46 4.05 -40.46 47.69
CA GLN A 46 5.53 -40.43 47.98
C GLN A 46 6.57 -41.56 47.64
N SER A 47 7.79 -41.07 47.26
CA SER A 47 9.19 -41.62 47.42
C SER A 47 9.85 -42.26 46.18
N ASN A 48 11.13 -42.11 45.77
CA ASN A 48 12.36 -41.45 46.27
C ASN A 48 13.48 -41.58 45.18
N GLY A 49 14.41 -40.61 45.08
CA GLY A 49 15.86 -40.88 44.90
C GLY A 49 16.55 -40.61 43.53
N GLY A 50 17.60 -39.75 43.54
CA GLY A 50 18.73 -39.86 42.61
C GLY A 50 19.40 -38.55 42.17
N HIS A 51 20.58 -38.24 42.71
CA HIS A 51 21.40 -37.03 42.47
C HIS A 51 22.73 -37.36 41.75
N ASN A 52 23.32 -36.33 41.11
CA ASN A 52 24.75 -36.05 40.84
C ASN A 52 25.35 -36.24 39.41
N GLU A 53 25.61 -35.07 38.79
CA GLU A 53 26.89 -34.53 38.26
C GLU A 53 27.76 -35.30 37.23
N ARG A 54 28.04 -34.67 36.06
CA ARG A 54 29.37 -34.12 35.64
C ARG A 54 29.54 -34.02 34.10
N GLY A 55 30.21 -32.94 33.68
CA GLY A 55 31.13 -32.96 32.53
C GLY A 55 30.83 -31.96 31.40
N ASN A 56 31.48 -30.79 31.43
CA ASN A 56 31.46 -29.82 30.32
C ASN A 56 32.92 -29.41 30.02
N ASP A 57 33.47 -29.84 28.88
CA ASP A 57 34.84 -29.51 28.44
C ASP A 57 34.97 -29.52 26.89
N ARG A 58 35.42 -28.37 26.35
CA ARG A 58 36.20 -28.11 25.10
C ARG A 58 35.48 -28.28 23.74
N GLY A 59 35.51 -27.38 22.74
CA GLY A 59 36.25 -26.16 22.34
C GLY A 59 35.95 -25.96 20.82
N PRO A 60 36.68 -25.15 19.99
CA PRO A 60 37.46 -23.93 20.19
C PRO A 60 36.98 -22.73 19.31
N GLY A 61 37.56 -21.54 19.54
CA GLY A 61 37.32 -20.32 18.77
C GLY A 61 38.11 -20.24 17.45
N ASN A 62 37.65 -19.35 16.55
CA ASN A 62 38.33 -19.02 15.30
C ASN A 62 38.29 -17.49 15.08
N ASP A 63 39.34 -16.81 15.51
CA ASP A 63 39.71 -15.45 15.12
C ASP A 63 40.42 -15.52 13.76
N ASN A 64 39.90 -14.85 12.73
CA ASN A 64 40.67 -14.50 11.52
C ASN A 64 39.96 -13.39 10.72
N GLY A 65 40.70 -12.30 10.42
CA GLY A 65 40.37 -11.40 9.30
C GLY A 65 40.41 -9.90 9.60
N ARG A 66 41.61 -9.33 9.76
CA ARG A 66 41.86 -7.87 9.75
C ARG A 66 41.85 -7.32 8.32
N GLY A 67 41.15 -6.20 8.13
CA GLY A 67 41.35 -5.18 7.09
C GLY A 67 40.01 -4.61 6.55
N PRO A 68 39.91 -3.33 6.10
CA PRO A 68 41.00 -2.39 5.80
C PRO A 68 40.73 -0.89 6.17
N ASP A 69 41.74 -0.07 5.87
CA ASP A 69 41.80 1.38 5.60
C ASP A 69 40.84 2.42 6.22
N LYS A 70 41.47 3.50 6.72
CA LYS A 70 40.84 4.79 7.02
C LYS A 70 40.73 5.62 5.72
N GLY A 71 39.52 5.74 5.17
CA GLY A 71 39.15 6.84 4.28
C GLY A 71 38.28 7.88 5.04
N PRO A 72 38.44 9.20 4.82
CA PRO A 72 37.53 10.18 5.41
C PRO A 72 36.25 10.22 4.59
N ALA A 73 35.22 9.48 5.03
CA ALA A 73 33.89 9.59 4.45
C ALA A 73 33.21 10.86 4.97
N SER A 74 33.28 11.94 4.18
CA SER A 74 32.30 13.03 4.26
C SER A 74 30.92 12.43 4.00
N GLN A 75 30.07 12.35 5.03
CA GLN A 75 28.66 11.96 4.89
C GLN A 75 27.79 13.21 4.71
N PRO A 76 27.29 13.51 3.50
CA PRO A 76 26.15 14.40 3.34
C PRO A 76 24.87 13.64 3.69
N GLY A 77 24.04 14.26 4.53
CA GLY A 77 22.60 14.01 4.60
C GLY A 77 22.14 12.60 4.97
N ARG A 78 21.53 12.46 6.15
CA ARG A 78 20.67 11.33 6.48
C ARG A 78 19.47 11.30 5.54
N GLN A 79 19.63 10.78 4.33
CA GLN A 79 18.50 10.34 3.51
C GLN A 79 17.95 9.08 4.20
N ALA A 80 16.70 9.19 4.65
CA ALA A 80 15.95 8.10 5.24
C ALA A 80 16.18 6.84 4.41
N HIS A 81 16.67 5.79 5.07
CA HIS A 81 16.88 4.48 4.49
C HIS A 81 15.51 3.98 4.02
N GLN A 82 15.21 4.23 2.74
CA GLN A 82 13.99 3.78 2.11
C GLN A 82 14.20 2.31 1.81
N ASP A 83 13.46 1.47 2.52
CA ASP A 83 13.56 0.02 2.44
C ASP A 83 13.28 -0.43 1.01
N ASN A 84 14.34 -0.63 0.22
CA ASN A 84 14.33 -1.00 -1.20
C ASN A 84 13.89 -2.47 -1.45
N ARG A 85 12.93 -3.00 -0.67
CA ARG A 85 12.40 -4.37 -0.84
C ARG A 85 11.03 -4.43 -1.49
N GLY A 86 10.44 -3.31 -1.93
CA GLY A 86 9.07 -3.33 -2.40
C GLY A 86 8.63 -2.17 -3.28
N GLY A 87 9.35 -1.88 -4.38
CA GLY A 87 8.95 -0.88 -5.38
C GLY A 87 8.86 0.55 -4.83
N ASN A 88 8.69 1.55 -5.71
CA ASN A 88 8.48 2.91 -5.23
C ASN A 88 7.02 3.07 -4.80
N ARG A 89 6.70 2.64 -3.57
CA ARG A 89 5.35 2.76 -3.00
C ARG A 89 5.11 4.16 -2.45
N PRO A 90 3.84 4.64 -2.47
CA PRO A 90 3.50 5.88 -1.81
C PRO A 90 3.83 5.83 -0.30
N PRO A 91 4.36 6.91 0.28
CA PRO A 91 4.65 6.98 1.71
C PRO A 91 3.36 7.05 2.53
N GLN A 92 3.46 6.77 3.83
CA GLN A 92 2.35 6.96 4.76
C GLN A 92 2.07 8.45 5.02
N ASP A 93 3.15 9.24 5.13
CA ASP A 93 3.09 10.69 5.27
C ASP A 93 3.44 11.39 3.96
N PHE A 94 2.59 12.35 3.57
CA PHE A 94 2.75 13.12 2.34
C PHE A 94 3.29 14.53 2.59
N GLY A 95 3.74 14.86 3.80
CA GLY A 95 4.24 16.20 4.16
C GLY A 95 5.27 16.76 3.16
N PRO A 96 6.37 16.04 2.86
CA PRO A 96 7.36 16.48 1.88
C PRO A 96 6.81 16.64 0.46
N VAL A 97 5.84 15.80 0.08
CA VAL A 97 5.19 15.87 -1.23
C VAL A 97 4.29 17.10 -1.32
N ARG A 98 3.59 17.46 -0.25
CA ARG A 98 2.77 18.69 -0.17
C ARG A 98 3.63 19.92 -0.38
N GLU A 99 4.80 19.97 0.26
CA GLU A 99 5.75 21.06 0.10
C GLU A 99 6.20 21.19 -1.36
N THR A 100 6.52 20.07 -2.00
CA THR A 100 6.91 20.04 -3.42
C THR A 100 5.80 20.61 -4.33
N PHE A 101 4.53 20.25 -4.08
CA PHE A 101 3.41 20.82 -4.84
C PHE A 101 3.29 22.34 -4.65
N GLN A 102 3.46 22.83 -3.42
CA GLN A 102 3.37 24.25 -3.10
C GLN A 102 4.51 25.06 -3.75
N GLN A 103 5.73 24.49 -3.77
CA GLN A 103 6.91 25.11 -4.38
C GLN A 103 6.78 25.23 -5.91
N HIS A 104 6.08 24.30 -6.56
CA HIS A 104 5.92 24.24 -8.02
C HIS A 104 4.50 24.54 -8.51
N ARG A 105 3.67 25.17 -7.67
CA ARG A 105 2.23 25.42 -7.97
C ARG A 105 2.01 26.26 -9.23
N ASP A 106 2.95 27.14 -9.57
CA ASP A 106 2.94 27.99 -10.76
C ASP A 106 3.13 27.18 -12.05
N VAL A 107 3.99 26.16 -12.00
CA VAL A 107 4.22 25.25 -13.13
C VAL A 107 3.08 24.25 -13.25
N ILE A 108 2.61 23.72 -12.12
CA ILE A 108 1.59 22.68 -12.05
C ILE A 108 0.21 23.21 -12.46
N GLY A 109 -0.14 24.40 -11.95
CA GLY A 109 -1.40 25.06 -12.19
C GLY A 109 -2.61 24.32 -11.63
N ARG A 110 -3.74 25.03 -11.56
CA ARG A 110 -5.00 24.50 -11.03
C ARG A 110 -5.70 23.58 -12.03
N GLY A 111 -6.46 22.63 -11.51
CA GLY A 111 -7.32 21.74 -12.28
C GLY A 111 -8.75 22.25 -12.43
N GLN A 112 -9.58 21.48 -13.13
CA GLN A 112 -11.02 21.69 -13.12
C GLN A 112 -11.56 21.36 -11.72
N PRO A 113 -12.31 22.27 -11.05
CA PRO A 113 -12.92 21.99 -9.76
C PRO A 113 -14.07 20.99 -9.89
N LEU A 114 -14.40 20.32 -8.78
CA LEU A 114 -15.61 19.50 -8.71
C LEU A 114 -16.86 20.37 -8.77
N PRO A 115 -17.96 19.86 -9.36
CA PRO A 115 -19.27 20.50 -9.25
C PRO A 115 -19.73 20.52 -7.79
N PRO A 116 -20.61 21.46 -7.42
CA PRO A 116 -21.25 21.46 -6.12
C PRO A 116 -21.91 20.10 -5.81
N GLY A 117 -21.70 19.57 -4.60
CA GLY A 117 -22.29 18.31 -4.13
C GLY A 117 -21.56 17.04 -4.55
N VAL A 118 -20.52 17.11 -5.38
CA VAL A 118 -19.64 15.96 -5.67
C VAL A 118 -18.45 16.00 -4.72
N HIS A 119 -18.23 14.93 -3.97
CA HIS A 119 -17.10 14.80 -3.05
C HIS A 119 -16.23 13.60 -3.42
N ILE A 120 -14.93 13.74 -3.15
CA ILE A 120 -13.96 12.65 -3.28
C ILE A 120 -13.55 12.18 -1.89
N ALA A 121 -13.33 10.88 -1.75
CA ALA A 121 -12.83 10.28 -0.54
C ALA A 121 -11.75 9.26 -0.85
N LYS A 122 -10.82 9.09 0.09
CA LYS A 122 -9.81 8.04 0.07
C LYS A 122 -10.48 6.66 -0.01
N GLY A 123 -9.91 5.74 -0.78
CA GLY A 123 -10.43 4.39 -0.98
C GLY A 123 -11.65 4.29 -1.92
N ARG A 124 -12.16 5.41 -2.43
CA ARG A 124 -13.25 5.43 -3.42
C ARG A 124 -12.69 5.71 -4.82
N PRO A 125 -13.33 5.19 -5.88
CA PRO A 125 -12.96 5.55 -7.25
C PRO A 125 -13.21 7.04 -7.48
N LEU A 126 -12.28 7.68 -8.18
CA LEU A 126 -12.44 9.04 -8.67
C LEU A 126 -13.63 9.10 -9.64
N PRO A 127 -14.55 10.08 -9.51
CA PRO A 127 -15.67 10.22 -10.45
C PRO A 127 -15.19 10.32 -11.90
N PRO A 128 -15.80 9.58 -12.85
CA PRO A 128 -15.42 9.62 -14.26
C PRO A 128 -15.47 11.04 -14.83
N GLY A 129 -14.48 11.39 -15.65
CA GLY A 129 -14.36 12.72 -16.24
C GLY A 129 -13.69 13.77 -15.35
N TYR A 130 -13.40 13.46 -14.08
CA TYR A 130 -12.73 14.37 -13.15
C TYR A 130 -11.27 13.97 -12.89
N GLY A 131 -10.51 14.95 -12.39
CA GLY A 131 -9.07 14.84 -12.17
C GLY A 131 -8.30 14.80 -13.49
N LYS A 132 -7.67 15.92 -13.86
CA LYS A 132 -6.78 15.95 -15.03
C LYS A 132 -5.42 15.38 -14.63
N ARG A 133 -4.84 14.55 -15.51
CA ARG A 133 -3.45 14.10 -15.37
C ARG A 133 -2.52 15.32 -15.35
N LEU A 134 -1.49 15.25 -14.53
CA LEU A 134 -0.39 16.21 -14.60
C LEU A 134 0.42 15.97 -15.87
N ASP A 135 0.88 17.05 -16.48
CA ASP A 135 1.71 17.02 -17.67
C ASP A 135 3.16 16.63 -17.32
N SER A 136 3.92 16.25 -18.34
CA SER A 136 5.29 15.76 -18.17
C SER A 136 6.24 16.78 -17.56
N ARG A 137 5.96 18.10 -17.62
CA ARG A 137 6.80 19.13 -16.98
C ARG A 137 6.55 19.18 -15.48
N SER A 138 5.29 19.11 -15.08
CA SER A 138 4.88 19.05 -13.67
C SER A 138 5.41 17.79 -12.97
N LEU A 139 5.36 16.64 -13.66
CA LEU A 139 5.78 15.35 -13.09
C LEU A 139 7.29 15.25 -12.81
N GLN A 140 8.12 16.11 -13.39
CA GLN A 140 9.59 16.08 -13.20
C GLN A 140 9.99 16.41 -11.77
N TYR A 141 9.16 17.17 -11.06
CA TYR A 141 9.39 17.61 -9.71
C TYR A 141 8.82 16.64 -8.66
N LEU A 142 7.99 15.68 -9.09
CA LEU A 142 7.19 14.87 -8.19
C LEU A 142 7.74 13.44 -8.08
N PRO A 143 7.59 12.80 -6.91
CA PRO A 143 7.91 11.39 -6.80
C PRO A 143 6.96 10.55 -7.68
N HIS A 144 7.53 9.58 -8.39
CA HIS A 144 6.79 8.62 -9.20
C HIS A 144 6.54 7.34 -8.42
N TYR A 145 5.29 6.96 -8.19
CA TYR A 145 4.96 5.71 -7.51
C TYR A 145 4.43 4.66 -8.48
N ASP A 146 4.97 3.45 -8.41
CA ASP A 146 4.59 2.36 -9.30
C ASP A 146 3.11 2.01 -9.14
N GLY A 147 2.36 2.00 -10.25
CA GLY A 147 0.93 1.71 -10.24
C GLY A 147 0.04 2.86 -9.73
N TYR A 148 0.60 4.05 -9.52
CA TYR A 148 -0.15 5.24 -9.15
C TYR A 148 0.08 6.41 -10.09
N GLU A 149 -0.87 7.34 -10.07
CA GLU A 149 -0.87 8.53 -10.91
C GLU A 149 -1.35 9.74 -10.13
N TRP A 150 -0.65 10.86 -10.31
CA TRP A 150 -1.08 12.15 -9.81
C TRP A 150 -2.11 12.81 -10.73
N ARG A 151 -3.19 13.34 -10.16
CA ARG A 151 -4.20 14.14 -10.85
C ARG A 151 -4.53 15.41 -10.11
N ARG A 152 -4.65 16.52 -10.86
CA ARG A 152 -5.08 17.81 -10.34
C ARG A 152 -6.60 17.96 -10.42
N LEU A 153 -7.18 18.58 -9.39
CA LEU A 153 -8.61 18.77 -9.25
C LEU A 153 -8.88 20.06 -8.47
N GLY A 154 -9.32 21.11 -9.16
CA GLY A 154 -9.42 22.44 -8.57
C GLY A 154 -8.07 22.89 -8.00
N THR A 155 -8.05 23.19 -6.70
CA THR A 155 -6.84 23.53 -5.92
C THR A 155 -6.14 22.32 -5.31
N ASP A 156 -6.72 21.14 -5.46
CA ASP A 156 -6.29 19.92 -4.78
C ASP A 156 -5.55 19.02 -5.77
N VAL A 157 -4.77 18.11 -5.21
CA VAL A 157 -4.12 17.05 -5.97
C VAL A 157 -4.44 15.70 -5.35
N VAL A 158 -4.81 14.73 -6.17
CA VAL A 158 -5.10 13.37 -5.74
C VAL A 158 -4.10 12.40 -6.33
N LEU A 159 -3.69 11.41 -5.54
CA LEU A 159 -2.98 10.24 -6.02
C LEU A 159 -3.99 9.12 -6.22
N ILE A 160 -4.05 8.52 -7.41
CA ILE A 160 -4.96 7.42 -7.73
C ILE A 160 -4.21 6.17 -8.14
N ALA A 161 -4.79 5.00 -7.90
CA ALA A 161 -4.31 3.75 -8.46
C ALA A 161 -4.65 3.66 -9.96
N VAL A 162 -3.67 3.29 -10.78
CA VAL A 162 -3.85 3.09 -12.22
C VAL A 162 -4.78 1.89 -12.46
N GLY A 163 -5.66 2.01 -13.45
CA GLY A 163 -6.65 0.98 -13.79
C GLY A 163 -7.94 1.08 -12.98
N SER A 164 -7.87 1.07 -11.63
CA SER A 164 -9.07 1.13 -10.78
C SER A 164 -9.58 2.55 -10.55
N GLY A 165 -8.71 3.56 -10.65
CA GLY A 165 -9.05 4.95 -10.34
C GLY A 165 -9.31 5.21 -8.85
N ILE A 166 -9.02 4.25 -7.97
CA ILE A 166 -9.21 4.40 -6.52
C ILE A 166 -8.27 5.47 -5.99
N VAL A 167 -8.81 6.42 -5.25
CA VAL A 167 -8.07 7.52 -4.63
C VAL A 167 -7.28 6.99 -3.45
N TYR A 168 -5.96 7.03 -3.57
CA TYR A 168 -5.03 6.65 -2.53
C TYR A 168 -4.75 7.80 -1.55
N ALA A 169 -4.63 9.03 -2.03
CA ALA A 169 -4.37 10.19 -1.20
C ALA A 169 -5.02 11.44 -1.79
N ILE A 170 -5.38 12.37 -0.91
CA ILE A 170 -5.92 13.69 -1.25
C ILE A 170 -5.01 14.71 -0.58
N LEU A 171 -4.43 15.60 -1.38
CA LEU A 171 -3.61 16.72 -0.97
C LEU A 171 -4.44 17.98 -1.17
N ASP A 172 -5.16 18.34 -0.12
CA ASP A 172 -6.08 19.49 -0.12
C ASP A 172 -5.31 20.82 -0.18
N GLY A 173 -5.78 21.72 -1.06
CA GLY A 173 -5.35 23.10 -1.16
C GLY A 173 -3.90 23.33 -1.58
N VAL A 174 -3.19 22.31 -2.07
CA VAL A 174 -1.74 22.42 -2.37
C VAL A 174 -1.43 23.29 -3.58
N LEU A 175 -2.43 23.60 -4.41
CA LEU A 175 -2.32 24.48 -5.58
C LEU A 175 -3.01 25.84 -5.36
N ASN A 176 -3.34 26.17 -4.12
CA ASN A 176 -3.90 27.48 -3.78
C ASN A 176 -2.83 28.57 -3.85
#